data_AF-A0A956A8B2-F1
#
_entry.id   AF-A0A956A8B2-F1
#
_cell.length_a   1.000
_cell.length_b   1.000
_cell.length_c   1.000
_cell.angle_alpha   90.00
_cell.angle_beta   90.00
_cell.angle_gamma   90.00
#
_symmetry.space_group_name_H-M   'P 1'
#
loop_
_entity.id
_entity.type
_entity.pdbx_description
1 polymer ?
#
loop_
_entity_poly.entity_id
_entity_poly.type
_entity_poly.pdbx_seq_one_letter_code
_entity_poly.pdbx_strand_id
1 'polypeptide(L)'
;KRLPTEAEWARAARGDLPTPYPWGDAEPSADRACFGRGVDGRPGGVGAGERPGGAGPFGHRDLCGNVWEWCAGGALRGGFWGAPRVGVDLRLVERPGGAGAGIGFRCAR
;
A
#
# COMPACT_ATOMS: atom_id res chain seq x y z
N LYS A 1 8.55 17.62 5.93
CA LYS A 1 7.96 16.34 5.48
C LYS A 1 6.45 16.56 5.35
N ARG A 2 5.79 15.91 4.40
CA ARG A 2 4.33 16.02 4.17
C ARG A 2 3.78 14.66 3.74
N LEU A 3 2.46 14.54 3.63
CA LEU A 3 1.86 13.40 2.93
C LEU A 3 2.23 13.46 1.42
N PRO A 4 2.40 12.30 0.76
CA PRO A 4 2.50 12.25 -0.69
C PRO A 4 1.16 12.66 -1.32
N THR A 5 1.19 13.24 -2.51
CA THR A 5 0.02 13.28 -3.38
C THR A 5 -0.29 11.87 -3.92
N GLU A 6 -1.51 11.61 -4.40
CA GLU A 6 -1.83 10.32 -5.03
C GLU A 6 -0.89 9.98 -6.19
N ALA A 7 -0.49 11.00 -6.97
CA ALA A 7 0.42 10.84 -8.10
C ALA A 7 1.83 10.45 -7.66
N GLU A 8 2.37 11.10 -6.63
CA GLU A 8 3.66 10.74 -6.04
C GLU A 8 3.64 9.33 -5.45
N TRP A 9 2.55 8.98 -4.76
CA TRP A 9 2.37 7.64 -4.20
C TRP A 9 2.34 6.57 -5.30
N ALA A 10 1.58 6.80 -6.38
CA ALA A 10 1.49 5.87 -7.50
C ALA A 10 2.83 5.71 -8.22
N ARG A 11 3.56 6.81 -8.42
CA ARG A 11 4.90 6.78 -9.02
C ARG A 11 5.89 6.07 -8.11
N ALA A 12 5.84 6.30 -6.80
CA ALA A 12 6.67 5.57 -5.84
C ALA A 12 6.42 4.04 -5.92
N ALA A 13 5.19 3.64 -6.23
CA ALA A 13 4.80 2.24 -6.35
C ALA A 13 5.33 1.57 -7.61
N ARG A 14 5.02 2.09 -8.80
CA ARG A 14 5.31 1.41 -10.08
C ARG A 14 6.23 2.16 -11.04
N GLY A 15 6.74 3.32 -10.62
CA GLY A 15 7.44 4.23 -11.52
C GLY A 15 6.51 4.70 -12.64
N ASP A 16 7.00 4.61 -13.87
CA ASP A 16 6.27 5.01 -15.07
C ASP A 16 5.69 3.80 -15.83
N LEU A 17 5.79 2.60 -15.25
CA LEU A 17 5.25 1.37 -15.85
C LEU A 17 3.75 1.23 -15.56
N PRO A 18 2.94 0.72 -16.50
CA PRO A 18 1.50 0.51 -16.30
C PRO A 18 1.18 -0.81 -15.58
N THR A 19 1.93 -1.14 -14.52
CA THR A 19 1.75 -2.39 -13.79
C THR A 19 0.71 -2.25 -12.67
N PRO A 20 -0.03 -3.33 -12.34
CA PRO A 20 -1.02 -3.31 -11.27
C PRO A 20 -0.37 -3.30 -9.88
N TYR A 21 0.88 -3.78 -9.76
CA TYR A 21 1.63 -3.87 -8.50
C TYR A 21 3.02 -3.22 -8.61
N PRO A 22 3.62 -2.85 -7.46
CA PRO A 22 5.00 -2.36 -7.43
C PRO A 22 6.01 -3.31 -8.09
N TRP A 23 5.81 -4.61 -7.90
CA TRP A 23 6.68 -5.69 -8.39
C TRP A 23 6.32 -6.19 -9.80
N GLY A 24 5.39 -5.54 -10.52
CA GLY A 24 4.98 -5.92 -11.87
C GLY A 24 3.59 -6.55 -11.95
N ASP A 25 3.42 -7.52 -12.86
CA ASP A 25 2.12 -8.15 -13.18
C ASP A 25 1.88 -9.48 -12.46
N ALA A 26 2.88 -9.97 -11.73
CA ALA A 26 2.74 -11.23 -11.01
C ALA A 26 1.75 -11.09 -9.85
N GLU A 27 0.91 -12.11 -9.67
CA GLU A 27 -0.11 -12.14 -8.62
C GLU A 27 0.50 -11.86 -7.22
N PRO A 28 -0.25 -11.19 -6.32
CA PRO A 28 0.19 -10.99 -4.95
C PRO A 28 0.43 -12.31 -4.21
N SER A 29 1.49 -12.35 -3.45
CA SER A 29 1.90 -13.49 -2.62
C SER A 29 2.34 -13.02 -1.24
N ALA A 30 2.47 -13.97 -0.30
CA ALA A 30 2.78 -13.66 1.10
C ALA A 30 4.16 -13.02 1.30
N ASP A 31 5.10 -13.13 0.36
CA ASP A 31 6.40 -12.44 0.35
C ASP A 31 6.34 -11.01 -0.22
N ARG A 32 5.24 -10.68 -0.92
CA ARG A 32 5.05 -9.41 -1.64
C ARG A 32 4.09 -8.45 -0.95
N ALA A 33 3.03 -8.96 -0.31
CA ALA A 33 2.02 -8.14 0.33
C ALA A 33 1.38 -8.84 1.52
N CYS A 34 0.86 -8.03 2.45
CA CYS A 34 0.02 -8.48 3.56
C CYS A 34 -1.43 -8.04 3.29
N PHE A 35 -2.32 -8.97 2.96
CA PHE A 35 -3.74 -8.71 2.64
C PHE A 35 -4.59 -9.97 2.83
N GLY A 36 -5.92 -9.87 2.72
CA GLY A 36 -6.81 -11.03 2.77
C GLY A 36 -6.96 -11.69 4.15
N ARG A 37 -6.93 -10.90 5.25
CA ARG A 37 -6.85 -11.32 6.67
C ARG A 37 -5.42 -11.59 7.18
N GLY A 38 -4.45 -10.84 6.68
CA GLY A 38 -3.08 -10.87 7.18
C GLY A 38 -2.29 -12.13 6.80
N VAL A 39 -1.25 -12.42 7.57
CA VAL A 39 -0.40 -13.61 7.40
C VAL A 39 -1.02 -14.78 8.17
N ASP A 40 -1.11 -15.95 7.55
CA ASP A 40 -1.64 -17.17 8.17
C ASP A 40 -3.08 -17.04 8.71
N GLY A 41 -3.88 -16.16 8.11
CA GLY A 41 -5.29 -15.94 8.47
C GLY A 41 -5.51 -15.20 9.79
N ARG A 42 -4.47 -14.62 10.39
CA ARG A 42 -4.57 -13.83 11.62
C ARG A 42 -4.83 -12.35 11.31
N PRO A 43 -5.84 -11.72 11.93
CA PRO A 43 -6.06 -10.29 11.78
C PRO A 43 -4.83 -9.49 12.22
N GLY A 44 -4.37 -8.57 11.37
CA GLY A 44 -3.28 -7.66 11.70
C GLY A 44 -2.31 -7.44 10.54
N GLY A 45 -1.57 -6.33 10.63
CA GLY A 45 -0.44 -6.03 9.75
C GLY A 45 0.83 -6.78 10.16
N VAL A 46 1.88 -6.56 9.39
CA VAL A 46 3.25 -6.99 9.71
C VAL A 46 4.14 -5.77 9.95
N GLY A 47 5.34 -5.97 10.48
CA GLY A 47 6.33 -4.91 10.57
C GLY A 47 6.64 -4.32 9.20
N ALA A 48 6.90 -3.01 9.17
CA ALA A 48 7.24 -2.32 7.95
C ALA A 48 8.52 -2.92 7.32
N GLY A 49 8.47 -3.19 6.02
CA GLY A 49 9.58 -3.72 5.24
C GLY A 49 9.75 -5.24 5.32
N GLU A 50 8.90 -5.96 6.04
CA GLU A 50 8.94 -7.43 6.16
C GLU A 50 8.52 -8.18 4.88
N ARG A 51 8.08 -7.46 3.85
CA ARG A 51 7.71 -8.01 2.54
C ARG A 51 8.67 -7.50 1.45
N PRO A 52 9.91 -8.00 1.40
CA PRO A 52 10.93 -7.50 0.49
C PRO A 52 10.60 -7.80 -0.98
N GLY A 53 9.86 -8.88 -1.28
CA GLY A 53 9.37 -9.18 -2.62
C GLY A 53 8.36 -8.16 -3.14
N GLY A 54 7.80 -7.33 -2.23
CA GLY A 54 6.84 -6.30 -2.53
C GLY A 54 7.44 -4.98 -3.02
N ALA A 55 8.75 -4.91 -3.16
CA ALA A 55 9.44 -3.69 -3.51
C ALA A 55 9.16 -3.28 -4.97
N GLY A 56 8.91 -1.98 -5.15
CA GLY A 56 8.82 -1.36 -6.48
C GLY A 56 10.19 -1.01 -7.08
N PRO A 57 10.21 -0.36 -8.26
CA PRO A 57 11.44 0.00 -8.97
C PRO A 57 12.35 0.96 -8.19
N PHE A 58 11.80 1.70 -7.23
CA PHE A 58 12.56 2.60 -6.34
C PHE A 58 12.86 1.98 -4.97
N GLY A 59 12.61 0.68 -4.79
CA GLY A 59 12.88 -0.05 -3.55
C GLY A 59 11.89 0.20 -2.41
N HIS A 60 10.85 1.00 -2.64
CA HIS A 60 9.79 1.22 -1.66
C HIS A 60 8.98 -0.06 -1.44
N ARG A 61 8.80 -0.43 -0.18
CA ARG A 61 8.03 -1.60 0.27
C ARG A 61 6.67 -1.18 0.83
N ASP A 62 5.80 -2.16 0.99
CA ASP A 62 4.46 -2.04 1.60
C ASP A 62 3.56 -0.98 0.95
N LEU A 63 3.76 -0.71 -0.35
CA LEU A 63 2.84 0.13 -1.14
C LEU A 63 1.59 -0.65 -1.58
N CYS A 64 1.49 -1.94 -1.29
CA CYS A 64 0.30 -2.76 -1.52
C CYS A 64 0.05 -3.63 -0.29
N GLY A 65 -1.07 -3.39 0.39
CA GLY A 65 -1.43 -4.08 1.63
C GLY A 65 -0.75 -3.49 2.88
N ASN A 66 -0.73 -4.27 3.95
CA ASN A 66 -0.40 -3.86 5.31
C ASN A 66 -1.36 -2.79 5.85
N VAL A 67 -1.23 -1.54 5.42
CA VAL A 67 -2.13 -0.45 5.80
C VAL A 67 -2.50 0.38 4.57
N TRP A 68 -3.73 0.89 4.55
CA TRP A 68 -4.08 2.00 3.69
C TRP A 68 -3.20 3.19 4.01
N GLU A 69 -2.74 3.89 2.99
CA GLU A 69 -1.89 5.07 3.19
C GLU A 69 -2.60 6.36 2.79
N TRP A 70 -2.68 7.29 3.74
CA TRP A 70 -3.15 8.64 3.48
C TRP A 70 -2.26 9.37 2.48
N CYS A 71 -2.91 9.94 1.46
CA CYS A 71 -2.36 10.92 0.55
C CYS A 71 -2.92 12.32 0.86
N ALA A 72 -2.15 13.35 0.53
CA ALA A 72 -2.63 14.72 0.50
C ALA A 72 -3.85 14.81 -0.41
N GLY A 73 -4.92 15.46 0.06
CA GLY A 73 -6.21 15.53 -0.64
C GLY A 73 -7.26 14.50 -0.19
N GLY A 74 -6.94 13.63 0.80
CA GLY A 74 -7.94 12.79 1.45
C GLY A 74 -8.18 11.42 0.80
N ALA A 75 -7.29 11.00 -0.09
CA ALA A 75 -7.30 9.65 -0.64
C ALA A 75 -6.52 8.68 0.24
N LEU A 76 -7.00 7.44 0.31
CA LEU A 76 -6.31 6.27 0.83
C LEU A 76 -5.89 5.37 -0.33
N ARG A 77 -4.65 4.86 -0.32
CA ARG A 77 -4.09 4.04 -1.40
C ARG A 77 -3.53 2.70 -0.90
N GLY A 78 -3.44 1.72 -1.80
CA GLY A 78 -2.69 0.46 -1.63
C GLY A 78 -3.43 -0.69 -0.96
N GLY A 79 -4.46 -0.43 -0.15
CA GLY A 79 -5.17 -1.45 0.63
C GLY A 79 -4.49 -1.77 1.95
N PHE A 80 -5.13 -2.61 2.76
CA PHE A 80 -4.65 -2.99 4.11
C PHE A 80 -4.71 -4.51 4.30
N TRP A 81 -4.19 -5.00 5.42
CA TRP A 81 -4.13 -6.42 5.77
C TRP A 81 -5.48 -7.16 5.70
N GLY A 82 -6.60 -6.45 5.89
CA GLY A 82 -7.96 -7.01 5.81
C GLY A 82 -8.64 -6.83 4.45
N ALA A 83 -8.01 -6.14 3.49
CA ALA A 83 -8.60 -5.94 2.18
C ALA A 83 -8.63 -7.24 1.37
N PRO A 84 -9.69 -7.51 0.57
CA PRO A 84 -9.79 -8.71 -0.25
C PRO A 84 -8.83 -8.70 -1.45
N ARG A 85 -8.27 -7.54 -1.78
CA ARG A 85 -7.27 -7.34 -2.84
C ARG A 85 -6.37 -6.16 -2.48
N VAL A 86 -5.23 -6.08 -3.16
CA VAL A 86 -4.29 -4.94 -3.11
C VAL A 86 -4.00 -4.48 -4.54
N GLY A 87 -3.35 -3.33 -4.69
CA GLY A 87 -2.91 -2.84 -6.00
C GLY A 87 -2.63 -1.36 -6.01
N VAL A 88 -1.82 -0.91 -6.97
CA VAL A 88 -1.46 0.50 -7.13
C VAL A 88 -2.68 1.36 -7.41
N ASP A 89 -3.65 0.86 -8.18
CA ASP A 89 -4.85 1.63 -8.53
C ASP A 89 -5.97 1.50 -7.49
N LEU A 90 -5.78 0.70 -6.44
CA LEU A 90 -6.75 0.58 -5.37
C LEU A 90 -6.78 1.87 -4.53
N ARG A 91 -7.93 2.55 -4.53
CA ARG A 91 -8.18 3.78 -3.75
C ARG A 91 -9.51 3.78 -3.04
N LEU A 92 -9.55 4.49 -1.93
CA LEU A 92 -10.77 4.94 -1.26
C LEU A 92 -10.65 6.44 -0.99
N VAL A 93 -11.80 7.14 -0.95
CA VAL A 93 -11.88 8.51 -0.45
C VAL A 93 -12.51 8.43 0.93
N GLU A 94 -11.83 8.96 1.93
CA GLU A 94 -12.27 8.92 3.31
C GLU A 94 -12.35 10.35 3.85
N ARG A 95 -13.24 10.58 4.84
CA ARG A 95 -13.34 11.90 5.46
C ARG A 95 -12.03 12.24 6.18
N PRO A 96 -11.56 13.50 6.13
CA PRO A 96 -10.40 13.92 6.91
C PRO A 96 -10.57 13.55 8.40
N GLY A 97 -9.56 12.92 8.98
CA GLY A 97 -9.60 12.44 10.37
C GLY A 97 -10.09 11.00 10.54
N GLY A 98 -10.48 10.31 9.45
CA GLY A 98 -10.74 8.87 9.48
C GLY A 98 -9.54 8.09 10.03
N ALA A 99 -9.79 7.19 10.97
CA ALA A 99 -8.77 6.37 11.61
C ALA A 99 -9.29 4.94 11.79
N GLY A 100 -8.39 3.98 11.72
CA GLY A 100 -8.70 2.57 11.91
C GLY A 100 -7.43 1.74 11.92
N ALA A 101 -7.51 0.51 12.44
CA ALA A 101 -6.36 -0.40 12.58
C ALA A 101 -5.70 -0.81 11.24
N GLY A 102 -6.34 -0.51 10.11
CA GLY A 102 -5.81 -0.71 8.77
C GLY A 102 -5.42 0.58 8.05
N ILE A 103 -5.35 1.73 8.74
CA ILE A 103 -5.06 3.04 8.15
C ILE A 103 -3.78 3.61 8.76
N GLY A 104 -2.85 4.00 7.90
CA GLY A 104 -1.58 4.64 8.25
C GLY A 104 -1.17 5.67 7.21
N PHE A 105 0.13 5.96 7.12
CA PHE A 105 0.68 6.91 6.17
C PHE A 105 2.18 6.71 5.98
N ARG A 106 2.71 7.29 4.89
CA ARG A 106 4.14 7.55 4.71
C ARG A 106 4.40 9.02 4.49
N CYS A 107 5.64 9.44 4.73
CA CYS A 107 6.07 10.81 4.46
C CYS A 107 6.73 10.91 3.08
N ALA A 108 6.50 12.03 2.39
CA ALA A 108 7.23 12.45 1.21
C ALA A 108 8.14 13.67 1.52
N ARG A 109 9.20 13.81 0.72
CA ARG A 109 10.10 14.98 0.68
C ARG A 109 10.51 15.24 -0.76
#